data_AF-A0A1B9AW13-F1
#
_entry.id   AF-A0A1B9AW13-F1
#
_cell.length_a   1.000
_cell.length_b   1.000
_cell.length_c   1.000
_cell.angle_alpha   90.00
_cell.angle_beta   90.00
_cell.angle_gamma   90.00
#
_symmetry.space_group_name_H-M   'P 1'
#
loop_
_entity.id
_entity.type
_entity.pdbx_description
1 polymer ?
#
loop_
_entity_poly.entity_id
_entity_poly.type
_entity_poly.pdbx_seq_one_letter_code
_entity_poly.pdbx_strand_id
1 'polypeptide(L)'
;MITLDGFKITKCPGGVLVYIESYDLELPIKNKEIERLYYNGNLDVLFYKIDKEMLKFQLAEMELEQRRLHRNVYHTLFPETGHDYLKNPREFVLGLFTLLIKACEEESDEKVKFLAYSLHKLVPTEAVFDEQAFLDSYILDSQFAKNEYLHDEEAAKLKRRYRLRPTLNEGEKLLVRDIAESINTEYFALPAGSAADYSAIRLEAVAGYEIIQSAYIPAKAVLDTAELLHKDDVLVDLKLSFMDLEDALARSQPRLPSVRITFKAINELHNDYQFFYYHYRYLTEESRRRLAAALTAERQYKDSMDLFPYATHIASLMGVIEREMNEIISKIEGKTKARSLSQVAAYMRSQPIADFASAVMYEEYTSTIDALRSYRNPASQWSGATAEEYKKVKSFVMKSGILDRITAYKKSHLSR
;
A
#
# COMPACT_ATOMS: atom_id res chain seq x y z
N MET A 1 -27.64 -1.62 -36.74
CA MET A 1 -27.21 -1.93 -35.37
C MET A 1 -26.57 -3.28 -35.40
N ILE A 2 -25.30 -3.37 -35.02
CA ILE A 2 -24.55 -4.62 -34.90
C ILE A 2 -24.23 -4.78 -33.41
N THR A 3 -24.49 -5.96 -32.87
CA THR A 3 -24.15 -6.28 -31.47
C THR A 3 -23.02 -7.29 -31.49
N LEU A 4 -21.91 -6.99 -30.82
CA LEU A 4 -20.74 -7.87 -30.71
C LEU A 4 -20.04 -7.61 -29.38
N ASP A 5 -19.73 -8.66 -28.61
CA ASP A 5 -19.01 -8.61 -27.33
C ASP A 5 -19.55 -7.55 -26.33
N GLY A 6 -20.87 -7.40 -26.23
CA GLY A 6 -21.51 -6.46 -25.28
C GLY A 6 -21.58 -4.99 -25.76
N PHE A 7 -21.04 -4.68 -26.94
CA PHE A 7 -21.16 -3.36 -27.56
C PHE A 7 -22.29 -3.34 -28.60
N LYS A 8 -23.13 -2.29 -28.60
CA LYS A 8 -24.11 -2.06 -29.68
C LYS A 8 -23.63 -0.93 -30.57
N ILE A 9 -23.27 -1.25 -31.81
CA ILE A 9 -22.73 -0.30 -32.78
C ILE A 9 -23.85 0.13 -33.73
N THR A 10 -24.16 1.42 -33.73
CA THR A 10 -25.20 2.03 -34.56
C THR A 10 -24.58 3.04 -35.52
N LYS A 11 -24.99 3.03 -36.78
CA LYS A 11 -24.44 3.99 -37.76
C LYS A 11 -24.85 5.43 -37.41
N CYS A 12 -23.93 6.39 -37.57
CA CYS A 12 -24.25 7.81 -37.66
C CYS A 12 -23.53 8.47 -38.86
N PRO A 13 -23.95 9.67 -39.33
CA PRO A 13 -23.25 10.36 -40.42
C PRO A 13 -21.78 10.67 -40.07
N GLY A 14 -20.85 10.17 -40.88
CA GLY A 14 -19.41 10.38 -40.68
C GLY A 14 -18.74 9.43 -39.70
N GLY A 15 -19.41 8.34 -39.28
CA GLY A 15 -18.85 7.37 -38.33
C GLY A 15 -19.86 6.36 -37.78
N VAL A 16 -19.68 6.00 -36.51
CA VAL A 16 -20.59 5.12 -35.76
C VAL A 16 -20.82 5.66 -34.34
N LEU A 17 -21.94 5.30 -33.74
CA LEU A 17 -22.24 5.39 -32.31
C LEU A 17 -21.99 4.02 -31.70
N VAL A 18 -21.21 3.97 -30.63
CA VAL A 18 -20.97 2.75 -29.86
C VAL A 18 -21.67 2.90 -28.52
N TYR A 19 -22.66 2.06 -28.27
CA TYR A 19 -23.30 1.93 -26.97
C TYR A 19 -22.54 0.90 -26.14
N ILE A 20 -22.16 1.31 -24.93
CA ILE A 20 -21.41 0.48 -23.99
C ILE A 20 -22.33 0.13 -22.82
N GLU A 21 -22.74 -1.13 -22.75
CA GLU A 21 -23.74 -1.59 -21.76
C GLU A 21 -23.25 -1.44 -20.31
N SER A 22 -21.95 -1.59 -20.06
CA SER A 22 -21.35 -1.44 -18.73
C SER A 22 -21.44 -0.02 -18.15
N TYR A 23 -21.62 1.00 -19.00
CA TYR A 23 -21.62 2.41 -18.61
C TYR A 23 -22.92 3.15 -18.98
N ASP A 24 -23.86 2.47 -19.62
CA ASP A 24 -25.10 3.03 -20.17
C ASP A 24 -24.89 4.35 -20.96
N LEU A 25 -23.90 4.33 -21.86
CA LEU A 25 -23.45 5.53 -22.60
C LEU A 25 -23.34 5.25 -24.10
N GLU A 26 -23.72 6.23 -24.93
CA GLU A 26 -23.47 6.24 -26.38
C GLU A 26 -22.30 7.17 -26.74
N LEU A 27 -21.28 6.63 -27.39
CA LEU A 27 -20.08 7.37 -27.80
C LEU A 27 -19.99 7.52 -29.33
N PRO A 28 -19.92 8.76 -29.86
CA PRO A 28 -19.77 9.00 -31.28
C PRO A 28 -18.31 8.87 -31.73
N ILE A 29 -18.01 7.84 -32.52
CA ILE A 29 -16.72 7.63 -33.16
C ILE A 29 -16.79 8.13 -34.61
N LYS A 30 -16.30 9.36 -34.84
CA LYS A 30 -16.35 10.02 -36.15
C LYS A 30 -15.12 9.69 -37.00
N ASN A 31 -15.23 8.65 -37.81
CA ASN A 31 -14.22 8.27 -38.78
C ASN A 31 -14.87 7.70 -40.05
N LYS A 32 -14.64 8.35 -41.20
CA LYS A 32 -15.22 7.96 -42.50
C LYS A 32 -14.78 6.57 -42.96
N GLU A 33 -13.62 6.10 -42.50
CA GLU A 33 -13.13 4.76 -42.81
C GLU A 33 -13.84 3.69 -41.98
N ILE A 34 -14.17 3.99 -40.72
CA ILE A 34 -15.01 3.14 -39.85
C ILE A 34 -16.42 3.03 -40.44
N GLU A 35 -16.98 4.15 -40.94
CA GLU A 35 -18.25 4.13 -41.68
C GLU A 35 -18.17 3.19 -42.90
N ARG A 36 -17.09 3.25 -43.68
CA ARG A 36 -16.88 2.38 -44.85
C ARG A 36 -16.71 0.91 -44.46
N LEU A 37 -15.99 0.61 -43.39
CA LEU A 37 -15.78 -0.75 -42.89
C LEU A 37 -17.07 -1.37 -42.35
N TYR A 38 -17.93 -0.57 -41.71
CA TYR A 38 -19.28 -0.97 -41.30
C TYR A 38 -20.13 -1.41 -42.49
N TYR A 39 -20.01 -0.74 -43.65
CA TYR A 39 -20.73 -1.13 -44.88
C TYR A 39 -20.17 -2.38 -45.56
N ASN A 40 -18.87 -2.61 -45.47
CA ASN A 40 -18.20 -3.71 -46.15
C ASN A 40 -18.26 -5.04 -45.38
N GLY A 41 -18.86 -5.06 -44.19
CA GLY A 41 -18.98 -6.27 -43.36
C GLY A 41 -17.63 -6.81 -42.84
N ASN A 42 -16.57 -6.01 -42.89
CA ASN A 42 -15.25 -6.40 -42.37
C ASN A 42 -15.18 -6.07 -40.88
N LEU A 43 -15.89 -6.89 -40.08
CA LEU A 43 -16.14 -6.64 -38.66
C LEU A 43 -14.88 -6.69 -37.81
N ASP A 44 -13.90 -7.53 -38.14
CA ASP A 44 -12.65 -7.64 -37.38
C ASP A 44 -11.80 -6.36 -37.47
N VAL A 45 -11.65 -5.81 -38.68
CA VAL A 45 -10.90 -4.56 -38.91
C VAL A 45 -11.67 -3.35 -38.40
N LEU A 46 -13.01 -3.38 -38.50
CA LEU A 46 -13.88 -2.37 -37.91
C LEU A 46 -13.71 -2.32 -36.38
N PHE A 47 -13.75 -3.48 -35.73
CA PHE A 47 -13.63 -3.59 -34.28
C PHE A 47 -12.26 -3.13 -33.80
N TYR A 48 -11.17 -3.58 -34.43
CA TYR A 48 -9.82 -3.10 -34.12
C TYR A 48 -9.70 -1.56 -34.19
N LYS A 49 -10.38 -0.92 -35.16
CA LYS A 49 -10.38 0.55 -35.26
C LYS A 49 -11.28 1.21 -34.23
N ILE A 50 -12.44 0.63 -33.91
CA ILE A 50 -13.34 1.12 -32.87
C ILE A 50 -12.67 1.03 -31.50
N ASP A 51 -12.10 -0.12 -31.16
CA ASP A 51 -11.38 -0.38 -29.90
C ASP A 51 -10.21 0.61 -29.72
N LYS A 52 -9.46 0.87 -30.79
CA LYS A 52 -8.38 1.86 -30.80
C LYS A 52 -8.86 3.31 -30.62
N GLU A 53 -10.03 3.67 -31.15
CA GLU A 53 -10.63 4.99 -30.89
C GLU A 53 -11.24 5.05 -29.48
N MET A 54 -11.76 3.94 -28.95
CA MET A 54 -12.29 3.81 -27.59
C MET A 54 -11.21 3.90 -26.51
N LEU A 55 -10.02 3.37 -26.76
CA LEU A 55 -8.83 3.57 -25.93
C LEU A 55 -8.49 5.06 -25.74
N LYS A 56 -8.86 5.95 -26.68
CA LYS A 56 -8.70 7.41 -26.49
C LYS A 56 -9.70 7.99 -25.48
N PHE A 57 -10.85 7.36 -25.31
CA PHE A 57 -11.90 7.77 -24.37
C PHE A 57 -11.67 7.26 -22.96
N GLN A 58 -11.11 6.05 -22.78
CA GLN A 58 -10.67 5.55 -21.47
C GLN A 58 -9.64 6.48 -20.78
N LEU A 59 -9.00 7.37 -21.55
CA LEU A 59 -8.03 8.37 -21.09
C LEU A 59 -8.65 9.74 -20.80
N ALA A 60 -9.84 9.99 -21.33
CA ALA A 60 -10.67 11.14 -20.98
C ALA A 60 -11.41 10.92 -19.64
N GLU A 61 -11.50 9.67 -19.17
CA GLU A 61 -12.10 9.26 -17.89
C GLU A 61 -11.18 9.43 -16.68
N MET A 62 -9.88 9.70 -16.86
CA MET A 62 -9.02 10.07 -15.74
C MET A 62 -9.41 11.45 -15.21
N GLU A 63 -9.77 11.50 -13.92
CA GLU A 63 -9.98 12.72 -13.15
C GLU A 63 -8.86 13.74 -13.46
N LEU A 64 -9.20 15.02 -13.59
CA LEU A 64 -8.25 16.07 -13.96
C LEU A 64 -6.99 16.07 -13.06
N GLU A 65 -7.18 15.75 -11.79
CA GLU A 65 -6.13 15.63 -10.79
C GLU A 65 -5.18 14.47 -11.08
N GLN A 66 -5.68 13.30 -11.44
CA GLN A 66 -4.86 12.15 -11.82
C GLN A 66 -4.03 12.44 -13.08
N ARG A 67 -4.58 13.17 -14.05
CA ARG A 67 -3.83 13.62 -15.24
C ARG A 67 -2.72 14.61 -14.88
N ARG A 68 -2.96 15.52 -13.93
CA ARG A 68 -1.93 16.46 -13.44
C ARG A 68 -0.82 15.74 -12.69
N LEU A 69 -1.18 14.79 -11.82
CA LEU A 69 -0.22 13.96 -11.12
C LEU A 69 0.64 13.15 -12.10
N HIS A 70 0.00 12.50 -13.08
CA HIS A 70 0.69 11.77 -14.14
C HIS A 70 1.70 12.66 -14.88
N ARG A 71 1.31 13.89 -15.23
CA ARG A 71 2.24 14.84 -15.87
C ARG A 71 3.41 15.19 -14.97
N ASN A 72 3.14 15.54 -13.72
CA ASN A 72 4.17 15.92 -12.77
C ASN A 72 5.18 14.78 -12.57
N VAL A 73 4.69 13.56 -12.32
CA VAL A 73 5.54 12.39 -12.09
C VAL A 73 6.43 12.10 -13.31
N TYR A 74 5.88 12.08 -14.52
CA TYR A 74 6.65 11.64 -15.69
C TYR A 74 7.41 12.73 -16.43
N HIS A 75 6.89 13.96 -16.50
CA HIS A 75 7.53 15.06 -17.23
C HIS A 75 8.43 15.92 -16.36
N THR A 76 8.11 16.03 -15.07
CA THR A 76 8.83 16.90 -14.15
C THR A 76 9.80 16.11 -13.28
N LEU A 77 9.32 15.02 -12.65
CA LEU A 77 10.11 14.28 -11.67
C LEU A 77 10.98 13.18 -12.29
N PHE A 78 10.47 12.45 -13.30
CA PHE A 78 11.19 11.33 -13.91
C PHE A 78 12.57 11.72 -14.49
N PRO A 79 12.75 12.87 -15.16
CA PRO A 79 14.07 13.31 -15.63
C PRO A 79 15.13 13.41 -14.51
N GLU A 80 14.72 13.67 -13.27
CA GLU A 80 15.61 13.76 -12.11
C GLU A 80 16.07 12.40 -11.56
N THR A 81 15.56 11.30 -12.10
CA THR A 81 15.94 9.94 -11.67
C THR A 81 17.27 9.47 -12.26
N GLY A 82 17.75 10.13 -13.33
CA GLY A 82 18.90 9.67 -14.10
C GLY A 82 18.63 8.49 -15.03
N HIS A 83 17.37 8.01 -15.10
CA HIS A 83 16.94 6.94 -16.00
C HIS A 83 16.21 7.49 -17.23
N ASP A 84 16.40 6.82 -18.36
CA ASP A 84 15.72 7.15 -19.62
C ASP A 84 14.57 6.17 -19.87
N TYR A 85 13.35 6.58 -19.54
CA TYR A 85 12.17 5.76 -19.77
C TYR A 85 11.88 5.48 -21.25
N LEU A 86 12.50 6.19 -22.20
CA LEU A 86 12.38 5.94 -23.65
C LEU A 86 13.50 5.04 -24.19
N LYS A 87 14.39 4.56 -23.32
CA LYS A 87 15.48 3.65 -23.69
C LYS A 87 15.03 2.21 -23.67
N ASN A 88 14.38 1.76 -22.59
CA ASN A 88 13.78 0.43 -22.46
C ASN A 88 12.89 0.32 -21.19
N PRO A 89 12.07 -0.74 -21.07
CA PRO A 89 11.24 -0.96 -19.89
C PRO A 89 11.97 -1.08 -18.55
N ARG A 90 13.21 -1.59 -18.54
CA ARG A 90 14.01 -1.71 -17.32
C ARG A 90 14.43 -0.35 -16.77
N GLU A 91 14.86 0.56 -17.62
CA GLU A 91 15.15 1.96 -17.24
C GLU A 91 13.89 2.66 -16.72
N PHE A 92 12.73 2.36 -17.32
CA PHE A 92 11.46 2.87 -16.82
C PHE A 92 11.16 2.38 -15.40
N VAL A 93 11.28 1.07 -15.14
CA VAL A 93 11.06 0.48 -13.82
C VAL A 93 12.06 1.02 -12.78
N LEU A 94 13.35 1.13 -13.13
CA LEU A 94 14.35 1.71 -12.23
C LEU A 94 14.04 3.18 -11.88
N GLY A 95 13.58 3.97 -12.86
CA GLY A 95 13.12 5.33 -12.61
C GLY A 95 11.86 5.39 -11.76
N LEU A 96 10.90 4.49 -11.96
CA LEU A 96 9.71 4.38 -11.10
C LEU A 96 10.06 4.04 -9.65
N PHE A 97 11.01 3.12 -9.41
CA PHE A 97 11.50 2.83 -8.05
C PHE A 97 12.20 4.04 -7.44
N THR A 98 12.99 4.78 -8.22
CA THR A 98 13.63 6.03 -7.74
C THR A 98 12.60 7.06 -7.30
N LEU A 99 11.53 7.23 -8.08
CA LEU A 99 10.42 8.12 -7.71
C LEU A 99 9.63 7.62 -6.52
N LEU A 100 9.48 6.30 -6.36
CA LEU A 100 8.79 5.69 -5.24
C LEU A 100 9.56 5.91 -3.94
N ILE A 101 10.88 5.74 -3.96
CA ILE A 101 11.78 6.06 -2.83
C ILE A 101 11.61 7.52 -2.41
N LYS A 102 11.67 8.47 -3.37
CA LYS A 102 11.45 9.90 -3.11
C LYS A 102 10.04 10.18 -2.56
N ALA A 103 9.01 9.55 -3.11
CA ALA A 103 7.63 9.73 -2.65
C ALA A 103 7.42 9.26 -1.21
N CYS A 104 8.14 8.22 -0.78
CA CYS A 104 8.14 7.77 0.61
C CYS A 104 8.89 8.74 1.54
N GLU A 105 10.02 9.32 1.10
CA GLU A 105 10.73 10.37 1.86
C GLU A 105 9.87 11.62 2.07
N GLU A 106 9.00 11.93 1.11
CA GLU A 106 8.03 13.02 1.19
C GLU A 106 6.73 12.64 1.92
N GLU A 107 6.55 11.38 2.31
CA GLU A 107 5.30 10.84 2.88
C GLU A 107 4.06 11.16 2.03
N SER A 108 4.15 10.99 0.70
CA SER A 108 3.09 11.36 -0.25
C SER A 108 2.26 10.15 -0.69
N ASP A 109 1.15 9.89 -0.01
CA ASP A 109 0.19 8.82 -0.35
C ASP A 109 -0.23 8.81 -1.82
N GLU A 110 -0.51 9.99 -2.38
CA GLU A 110 -0.95 10.16 -3.76
C GLU A 110 0.11 9.66 -4.76
N LYS A 111 1.38 10.06 -4.55
CA LYS A 111 2.50 9.65 -5.40
C LYS A 111 2.82 8.16 -5.21
N VAL A 112 2.85 7.67 -3.98
CA VAL A 112 3.14 6.25 -3.70
C VAL A 112 2.10 5.34 -4.34
N LYS A 113 0.80 5.62 -4.18
CA LYS A 113 -0.28 4.85 -4.82
C LYS A 113 -0.19 4.90 -6.34
N PHE A 114 0.06 6.08 -6.90
CA PHE A 114 0.19 6.24 -8.34
C PHE A 114 1.35 5.39 -8.90
N LEU A 115 2.51 5.45 -8.26
CA LEU A 115 3.71 4.72 -8.67
C LEU A 115 3.54 3.21 -8.50
N ALA A 116 2.95 2.76 -7.39
CA ALA A 116 2.61 1.35 -7.17
C ALA A 116 1.61 0.83 -8.21
N TYR A 117 0.60 1.63 -8.55
CA TYR A 117 -0.36 1.28 -9.60
C TYR A 117 0.29 1.20 -11.00
N SER A 118 1.18 2.14 -11.33
CA SER A 118 1.96 2.08 -12.57
C SER A 118 2.87 0.85 -12.61
N LEU A 119 3.56 0.51 -11.52
CA LEU A 119 4.35 -0.73 -11.44
C LEU A 119 3.48 -1.99 -11.59
N HIS A 120 2.30 -2.00 -10.96
CA HIS A 120 1.37 -3.13 -11.04
C HIS A 120 0.84 -3.34 -12.47
N LYS A 121 0.46 -2.26 -13.18
CA LYS A 121 0.02 -2.30 -14.58
C LYS A 121 1.03 -2.90 -15.54
N LEU A 122 2.32 -2.81 -15.22
CA LEU A 122 3.36 -3.39 -16.04
C LEU A 122 3.28 -4.92 -16.00
N VAL A 123 2.80 -5.54 -14.92
CA VAL A 123 2.82 -6.99 -14.77
C VAL A 123 1.40 -7.56 -14.76
N PRO A 124 1.01 -8.43 -15.70
CA PRO A 124 -0.35 -8.97 -15.75
C PRO A 124 -0.65 -9.82 -14.52
N THR A 125 -1.87 -9.66 -13.99
CA THR A 125 -2.35 -10.29 -12.74
C THR A 125 -2.88 -11.72 -12.93
N GLU A 126 -3.20 -12.13 -14.16
CA GLU A 126 -3.92 -13.39 -14.43
C GLU A 126 -3.20 -14.37 -15.39
N ALA A 127 -2.24 -13.88 -16.17
CA ALA A 127 -1.47 -14.70 -17.10
C ALA A 127 -0.02 -14.80 -16.63
N VAL A 128 0.55 -16.01 -16.72
CA VAL A 128 1.88 -16.31 -16.17
C VAL A 128 2.89 -15.27 -16.62
N PHE A 129 2.94 -14.89 -17.92
CA PHE A 129 3.58 -13.66 -18.40
C PHE A 129 3.05 -13.31 -19.80
N ASP A 130 2.26 -12.24 -19.92
CA ASP A 130 1.90 -11.67 -21.23
C ASP A 130 2.86 -10.52 -21.57
N GLU A 131 3.91 -10.84 -22.33
CA GLU A 131 4.90 -9.87 -22.79
C GLU A 131 4.30 -8.76 -23.65
N GLN A 132 3.21 -9.05 -24.37
CA GLN A 132 2.52 -8.08 -25.21
C GLN A 132 1.72 -7.09 -24.35
N ALA A 133 1.02 -7.58 -23.33
CA ALA A 133 0.33 -6.72 -22.35
C ALA A 133 1.32 -5.85 -21.55
N PHE A 134 2.44 -6.42 -21.08
CA PHE A 134 3.52 -5.65 -20.43
C PHE A 134 4.01 -4.52 -21.34
N LEU A 135 4.30 -4.84 -22.60
CA LEU A 135 4.81 -3.88 -23.57
C LEU A 135 3.78 -2.80 -23.89
N ASP A 136 2.50 -3.17 -23.98
CA ASP A 136 1.41 -2.24 -24.25
C ASP A 136 1.18 -1.27 -23.07
N SER A 137 1.20 -1.76 -21.83
CA SER A 137 1.13 -0.92 -20.62
C SER A 137 2.32 0.05 -20.51
N TYR A 138 3.54 -0.43 -20.70
CA TYR A 138 4.74 0.42 -20.71
C TYR A 138 4.67 1.49 -21.81
N ILE A 139 4.18 1.11 -23.00
CA ILE A 139 4.07 2.02 -24.13
C ILE A 139 2.98 3.06 -23.92
N LEU A 140 1.87 2.71 -23.28
CA LEU A 140 0.85 3.66 -22.86
C LEU A 140 1.44 4.68 -21.86
N ASP A 141 2.06 4.21 -20.77
CA ASP A 141 2.61 5.09 -19.73
C ASP A 141 3.74 5.99 -20.26
N SER A 142 4.66 5.44 -21.06
CA SER A 142 5.74 6.22 -21.70
C SER A 142 5.24 7.20 -22.77
N GLN A 143 4.06 6.97 -23.37
CA GLN A 143 3.45 7.90 -24.32
C GLN A 143 2.71 9.05 -23.65
N PHE A 144 2.02 8.80 -22.54
CA PHE A 144 1.52 9.89 -21.69
C PHE A 144 2.65 10.78 -21.20
N ALA A 145 3.78 10.17 -20.87
CA ALA A 145 5.00 10.87 -20.48
C ALA A 145 5.63 11.71 -21.60
N LYS A 146 5.18 11.66 -22.86
CA LYS A 146 5.81 12.40 -23.96
C LYS A 146 4.89 13.42 -24.64
N ASN A 147 3.64 13.06 -24.96
CA ASN A 147 2.88 13.87 -25.94
C ASN A 147 1.46 14.28 -25.54
N GLU A 148 0.91 13.85 -24.40
CA GLU A 148 -0.51 14.02 -23.98
C GLU A 148 -1.57 13.49 -24.98
N TYR A 149 -1.22 13.28 -26.25
CA TYR A 149 -2.05 12.88 -27.37
C TYR A 149 -1.32 11.88 -28.26
N LEU A 150 -2.07 10.91 -28.74
CA LEU A 150 -1.61 9.81 -29.60
C LEU A 150 -1.24 10.31 -31.00
N HIS A 151 0.05 10.23 -31.36
CA HIS A 151 0.46 10.00 -32.74
C HIS A 151 0.85 8.52 -32.89
N ASP A 152 -0.04 7.77 -33.55
CA ASP A 152 0.07 6.34 -33.83
C ASP A 152 1.42 5.90 -34.41
N GLU A 153 2.07 6.78 -35.18
CA GLU A 153 3.37 6.49 -35.75
C GLU A 153 4.49 6.45 -34.71
N GLU A 154 4.47 7.31 -33.70
CA GLU A 154 5.48 7.28 -32.64
C GLU A 154 5.29 6.03 -31.77
N ALA A 155 4.04 5.67 -31.50
CA ALA A 155 3.69 4.45 -30.79
C ALA A 155 4.13 3.19 -31.54
N ALA A 156 3.86 3.12 -32.83
CA ALA A 156 4.30 2.04 -33.68
C ALA A 156 5.83 2.01 -33.82
N LYS A 157 6.51 3.17 -33.85
CA LYS A 157 7.99 3.28 -33.85
C LYS A 157 8.58 2.76 -32.54
N LEU A 158 8.01 3.13 -31.40
CA LEU A 158 8.38 2.60 -30.07
C LEU A 158 8.14 1.09 -29.99
N LYS A 159 6.93 0.59 -30.34
CA LYS A 159 6.62 -0.85 -30.43
C LYS A 159 7.63 -1.59 -31.30
N ARG A 160 7.97 -1.06 -32.48
CA ARG A 160 8.97 -1.66 -33.39
C ARG A 160 10.39 -1.63 -32.82
N ARG A 161 10.77 -0.57 -32.09
CA ARG A 161 12.07 -0.46 -31.42
C ARG A 161 12.20 -1.46 -30.26
N TYR A 162 11.10 -1.75 -29.55
CA TYR A 162 11.09 -2.64 -28.37
C TYR A 162 10.69 -4.09 -28.66
N ARG A 163 10.22 -4.39 -29.88
CA ARG A 163 9.82 -5.73 -30.35
C ARG A 163 10.94 -6.79 -30.36
N LEU A 164 12.12 -6.50 -29.80
CA LEU A 164 13.29 -7.39 -29.85
C LEU A 164 13.72 -7.99 -28.50
N ARG A 165 13.02 -7.70 -27.39
CA ARG A 165 12.89 -8.50 -26.14
C ARG A 165 12.48 -7.56 -25.00
N PRO A 166 11.57 -7.97 -24.09
CA PRO A 166 11.45 -7.29 -22.81
C PRO A 166 12.83 -7.29 -22.11
N THR A 167 13.23 -6.14 -21.57
CA THR A 167 14.52 -6.00 -20.87
C THR A 167 14.48 -6.52 -19.44
N LEU A 168 13.27 -6.76 -18.91
CA LEU A 168 13.07 -7.42 -17.64
C LEU A 168 12.93 -8.94 -17.85
N ASN A 169 13.73 -9.72 -17.13
CA ASN A 169 13.56 -11.16 -17.04
C ASN A 169 12.37 -11.54 -16.14
N GLU A 170 11.96 -12.80 -16.12
CA GLU A 170 10.78 -13.22 -15.36
C GLU A 170 10.90 -12.99 -13.86
N GLY A 171 12.08 -13.18 -13.28
CA GLY A 171 12.32 -12.88 -11.87
C GLY A 171 12.18 -11.39 -11.55
N GLU A 172 12.64 -10.52 -12.47
CA GLU A 172 12.49 -9.06 -12.34
C GLU A 172 11.01 -8.65 -12.45
N LYS A 173 10.24 -9.25 -13.36
CA LYS A 173 8.79 -9.00 -13.48
C LYS A 173 8.04 -9.45 -12.21
N LEU A 174 8.36 -10.64 -11.68
CA LEU A 174 7.75 -11.13 -10.45
C LEU A 174 8.05 -10.23 -9.24
N LEU A 175 9.30 -9.76 -9.12
CA LEU A 175 9.71 -8.84 -8.06
C LEU A 175 8.93 -7.52 -8.14
N VAL A 176 8.81 -6.93 -9.35
CA VAL A 176 8.05 -5.68 -9.56
C VAL A 176 6.58 -5.87 -9.17
N ARG A 177 5.97 -6.99 -9.58
CA ARG A 177 4.57 -7.29 -9.23
C ARG A 177 4.38 -7.39 -7.73
N ASP A 178 5.22 -8.18 -7.05
CA ASP A 178 5.02 -8.47 -5.64
C ASP A 178 5.25 -7.24 -4.76
N ILE A 179 6.20 -6.36 -5.11
CA ILE A 179 6.36 -5.07 -4.44
C ILE A 179 5.11 -4.20 -4.68
N ALA A 180 4.63 -4.10 -5.93
CA ALA A 180 3.46 -3.31 -6.23
C ALA A 180 2.19 -3.82 -5.52
N GLU A 181 2.00 -5.14 -5.46
CA GLU A 181 0.91 -5.79 -4.72
C GLU A 181 1.04 -5.59 -3.20
N SER A 182 2.26 -5.68 -2.65
CA SER A 182 2.56 -5.40 -1.24
C SER A 182 2.09 -3.99 -0.86
N ILE A 183 2.51 -2.99 -1.64
CA ILE A 183 2.15 -1.57 -1.42
C ILE A 183 0.63 -1.37 -1.57
N ASN A 184 0.02 -1.92 -2.62
CA ASN A 184 -1.44 -1.80 -2.80
C ASN A 184 -2.21 -2.47 -1.65
N THR A 185 -1.70 -3.58 -1.11
CA THR A 185 -2.28 -4.29 0.03
C THR A 185 -2.17 -3.48 1.32
N GLU A 186 -1.03 -2.84 1.58
CA GLU A 186 -0.85 -1.91 2.71
C GLU A 186 -1.93 -0.82 2.70
N TYR A 187 -2.15 -0.19 1.55
CA TYR A 187 -3.17 0.84 1.40
C TYR A 187 -4.61 0.32 1.49
N PHE A 188 -4.87 -0.90 1.03
CA PHE A 188 -6.17 -1.53 1.14
C PHE A 188 -6.51 -1.92 2.58
N ALA A 189 -5.50 -2.39 3.34
CA ALA A 189 -5.65 -2.83 4.72
C ALA A 189 -5.51 -1.71 5.76
N LEU A 190 -5.18 -0.48 5.34
CA LEU A 190 -4.85 0.63 6.23
C LEU A 190 -6.04 1.01 7.14
N PRO A 191 -5.91 0.88 8.48
CA PRO A 191 -6.98 1.25 9.39
C PRO A 191 -7.28 2.75 9.38
N ALA A 192 -8.51 3.10 9.75
CA ALA A 192 -8.92 4.49 9.90
C ALA A 192 -8.08 5.18 10.99
N GLY A 193 -7.24 6.14 10.60
CA GLY A 193 -6.36 6.84 11.56
C GLY A 193 -4.88 6.47 11.42
N SER A 194 -4.56 5.40 10.71
CA SER A 194 -3.18 5.02 10.42
C SER A 194 -2.63 5.77 9.20
N ALA A 195 -1.32 5.77 9.04
CA ALA A 195 -0.61 6.14 7.82
C ALA A 195 0.13 4.90 7.28
N ALA A 196 0.36 4.86 5.97
CA ALA A 196 1.15 3.79 5.38
C ALA A 196 2.56 3.78 5.98
N ASP A 197 3.14 2.58 6.13
CA ASP A 197 4.52 2.43 6.55
C ASP A 197 5.49 2.78 5.40
N TYR A 198 5.74 4.08 5.23
CA TYR A 198 6.63 4.60 4.19
C TYR A 198 8.05 4.06 4.32
N SER A 199 8.49 3.74 5.54
CA SER A 199 9.81 3.18 5.77
C SER A 199 9.92 1.77 5.20
N ALA A 200 8.91 0.92 5.42
CA ALA A 200 8.84 -0.42 4.84
C ALA A 200 8.72 -0.38 3.31
N ILE A 201 7.83 0.45 2.77
CA ILE A 201 7.64 0.60 1.31
C ILE A 201 8.94 1.07 0.65
N ARG A 202 9.61 2.06 1.24
CA ARG A 202 10.87 2.58 0.74
C ARG A 202 11.96 1.52 0.74
N LEU A 203 12.02 0.72 1.79
CA LEU A 203 13.00 -0.36 1.90
C LEU A 203 12.79 -1.44 0.82
N GLU A 204 11.53 -1.84 0.57
CA GLU A 204 11.17 -2.71 -0.55
C GLU A 204 11.56 -2.10 -1.91
N ALA A 205 11.32 -0.80 -2.09
CA ALA A 205 11.66 -0.08 -3.32
C ALA A 205 13.18 0.02 -3.54
N VAL A 206 13.97 0.32 -2.49
CA VAL A 206 15.44 0.35 -2.55
C VAL A 206 15.98 -1.04 -2.88
N ALA A 207 15.50 -2.08 -2.18
CA ALA A 207 15.90 -3.46 -2.46
C ALA A 207 15.58 -3.83 -3.91
N GLY A 208 14.34 -3.58 -4.37
CA GLY A 208 13.92 -3.83 -5.75
C GLY A 208 14.79 -3.12 -6.78
N TYR A 209 15.10 -1.84 -6.54
CA TYR A 209 16.00 -1.05 -7.36
C TYR A 209 17.39 -1.68 -7.47
N GLU A 210 18.03 -2.00 -6.34
CA GLU A 210 19.39 -2.55 -6.32
C GLU A 210 19.46 -3.94 -6.97
N ILE A 211 18.47 -4.81 -6.71
CA ILE A 211 18.39 -6.14 -7.31
C ILE A 211 18.30 -6.01 -8.84
N ILE A 212 17.38 -5.19 -9.35
CA ILE A 212 17.22 -4.97 -10.79
C ILE A 212 18.45 -4.26 -11.37
N GLN A 213 19.10 -3.35 -10.65
CA GLN A 213 20.30 -2.67 -11.15
C GLN A 213 21.50 -3.62 -11.25
N SER A 214 21.67 -4.56 -10.30
CA SER A 214 22.80 -5.50 -10.23
C SER A 214 22.85 -6.55 -11.36
N ALA A 215 21.78 -6.66 -12.15
CA ALA A 215 21.70 -7.44 -13.39
C ALA A 215 21.89 -8.97 -13.28
N TYR A 216 21.69 -9.55 -12.10
CA TYR A 216 21.76 -11.00 -11.93
C TYR A 216 20.59 -11.54 -11.10
N ILE A 217 19.40 -11.65 -11.71
CA ILE A 217 18.36 -12.55 -11.23
C ILE A 217 18.45 -13.83 -12.08
N PRO A 218 18.91 -14.97 -11.55
CA PRO A 218 18.95 -16.21 -12.31
C PRO A 218 17.55 -16.59 -12.80
N ALA A 219 17.42 -16.95 -14.08
CA ALA A 219 16.16 -17.43 -14.67
C ALA A 219 15.63 -18.71 -13.99
N LYS A 220 16.50 -19.43 -13.26
CA LYS A 220 16.17 -20.54 -12.38
C LYS A 220 17.03 -20.44 -11.10
N ALA A 221 16.44 -19.84 -10.06
CA ALA A 221 16.75 -19.99 -8.63
C ALA A 221 18.04 -19.39 -8.01
N VAL A 222 17.89 -19.23 -6.68
CA VAL A 222 18.83 -18.99 -5.57
C VAL A 222 19.40 -17.58 -5.44
N LEU A 223 19.01 -16.94 -4.33
CA LEU A 223 19.51 -15.65 -3.92
C LEU A 223 20.71 -15.76 -2.98
N ASP A 224 21.66 -14.85 -3.20
CA ASP A 224 22.76 -14.49 -2.33
C ASP A 224 22.28 -13.46 -1.30
N THR A 225 22.65 -13.62 -0.03
CA THR A 225 22.35 -12.65 1.04
C THR A 225 22.94 -11.29 0.68
N ALA A 226 22.10 -10.26 0.57
CA ALA A 226 22.54 -8.88 0.36
C ALA A 226 22.30 -8.07 1.65
N GLU A 227 23.36 -7.51 2.21
CA GLU A 227 23.26 -6.54 3.31
C GLU A 227 23.02 -5.15 2.72
N LEU A 228 21.80 -4.63 2.89
CA LEU A 228 21.43 -3.28 2.51
C LEU A 228 21.65 -2.34 3.71
N LEU A 229 22.60 -1.42 3.58
CA LEU A 229 22.85 -0.34 4.53
C LEU A 229 22.03 0.88 4.14
N HIS A 230 20.99 1.20 4.91
CA HIS A 230 20.23 2.42 4.69
C HIS A 230 20.33 3.41 5.88
N LYS A 231 20.38 4.70 5.56
CA LYS A 231 20.45 5.81 6.53
C LYS A 231 19.01 6.12 7.00
N ASP A 232 18.79 6.15 8.31
CA ASP A 232 17.46 6.19 8.99
C ASP A 232 16.89 4.80 9.39
N ASP A 233 17.77 3.86 9.76
CA ASP A 233 17.56 2.87 10.83
C ASP A 233 16.68 1.62 10.61
N VAL A 234 16.84 0.94 9.47
CA VAL A 234 16.67 -0.53 9.46
C VAL A 234 17.80 -1.17 8.66
N LEU A 235 18.84 -1.66 9.35
CA LEU A 235 19.74 -2.65 8.75
C LEU A 235 18.96 -3.96 8.64
N VAL A 236 19.05 -4.58 7.47
CA VAL A 236 18.27 -5.77 7.15
C VAL A 236 19.09 -6.81 6.40
N ASP A 237 19.07 -8.03 6.93
CA ASP A 237 19.39 -9.24 6.18
C ASP A 237 18.27 -9.54 5.17
N LEU A 238 18.55 -9.29 3.89
CA LEU A 238 17.64 -9.53 2.79
C LEU A 238 17.70 -10.99 2.37
N LYS A 239 16.62 -11.73 2.60
CA LYS A 239 16.44 -13.06 2.00
C LYS A 239 15.35 -13.01 0.94
N LEU A 240 15.71 -13.28 -0.31
CA LEU A 240 14.75 -13.51 -1.38
C LEU A 240 14.56 -15.01 -1.57
N SER A 241 13.31 -15.44 -1.53
CA SER A 241 12.92 -16.80 -1.89
C SER A 241 11.95 -16.75 -3.04
N PHE A 242 12.24 -17.51 -4.09
CA PHE A 242 11.33 -17.75 -5.20
C PHE A 242 10.54 -19.02 -4.92
N MET A 243 9.23 -19.01 -5.15
CA MET A 243 8.49 -20.25 -5.35
C MET A 243 8.84 -20.80 -6.75
N ASP A 244 9.20 -22.07 -6.84
CA ASP A 244 9.54 -22.69 -8.13
C ASP A 244 8.32 -22.64 -9.08
N LEU A 245 8.56 -22.13 -10.30
CA LEU A 245 7.52 -21.91 -11.32
C LEU A 245 6.89 -23.23 -11.80
N GLU A 246 7.68 -24.29 -11.91
CA GLU A 246 7.19 -25.62 -12.32
C GLU A 246 6.34 -26.23 -11.19
N ASP A 247 6.75 -26.07 -9.92
CA ASP A 247 5.97 -26.48 -8.74
C ASP A 247 4.66 -25.69 -8.57
N ALA A 248 4.70 -24.38 -8.83
CA ALA A 248 3.53 -23.50 -8.74
C ALA A 248 2.46 -23.86 -9.78
N LEU A 249 2.88 -24.22 -10.99
CA LEU A 249 1.98 -24.66 -12.07
C LEU A 249 1.47 -26.11 -11.88
N ALA A 250 2.27 -26.98 -11.25
CA ALA A 250 1.91 -28.38 -11.01
C ALA A 250 0.91 -28.57 -9.86
N ARG A 251 0.95 -27.71 -8.84
CA ARG A 251 -0.06 -27.69 -7.79
C ARG A 251 -1.34 -27.11 -8.40
N SER A 252 -2.42 -27.91 -8.46
CA SER A 252 -3.72 -27.53 -9.05
C SER A 252 -4.45 -26.36 -8.34
N GLN A 253 -3.74 -25.52 -7.59
CA GLN A 253 -4.12 -24.18 -7.18
C GLN A 253 -3.15 -23.18 -7.85
N PRO A 254 -3.62 -22.28 -8.71
CA PRO A 254 -2.78 -21.37 -9.47
C PRO A 254 -2.34 -20.22 -8.56
N ARG A 255 -1.44 -20.47 -7.60
CA ARG A 255 -0.71 -19.38 -6.97
C ARG A 255 0.44 -19.06 -7.91
N LEU A 256 0.40 -17.86 -8.51
CA LEU A 256 1.51 -17.36 -9.31
C LEU A 256 2.81 -17.45 -8.47
N PRO A 257 3.96 -17.76 -9.10
CA PRO A 257 5.23 -17.80 -8.38
C PRO A 257 5.45 -16.45 -7.69
N SER A 258 5.89 -16.44 -6.44
CA SER A 258 6.14 -15.20 -5.69
C SER A 258 7.60 -15.07 -5.24
N VAL A 259 8.03 -13.83 -5.13
CA VAL A 259 9.27 -13.36 -4.54
C VAL A 259 8.95 -12.83 -3.15
N ARG A 260 9.45 -13.51 -2.12
CA ARG A 260 9.35 -13.00 -0.76
C ARG A 260 10.61 -12.24 -0.40
N ILE A 261 10.48 -10.96 -0.11
CA ILE A 261 11.50 -10.18 0.58
C ILE A 261 11.27 -10.35 2.09
N THR A 262 12.27 -10.85 2.82
CA THR A 262 12.19 -10.91 4.28
C THR A 262 13.12 -9.89 4.89
N PHE A 263 12.62 -9.16 5.89
CA PHE A 263 13.40 -8.15 6.59
C PHE A 263 13.65 -8.53 8.05
N LYS A 264 14.87 -8.31 8.56
CA LYS A 264 15.22 -8.42 9.98
C LYS A 264 15.86 -7.13 10.48
N ALA A 265 15.16 -6.39 11.34
CA ALA A 265 15.71 -5.17 11.93
C ALA A 265 16.91 -5.45 12.86
N ILE A 266 18.00 -4.69 12.72
CA ILE A 266 19.12 -4.71 13.69
C ILE A 266 18.76 -4.03 15.01
N ASN A 267 17.90 -3.01 14.98
CA ASN A 267 17.39 -2.36 16.19
C ASN A 267 15.88 -2.63 16.34
N GLU A 268 15.54 -3.69 17.08
CA GLU A 268 14.15 -4.09 17.31
C GLU A 268 13.31 -2.99 17.96
N LEU A 269 13.90 -2.17 18.84
CA LEU A 269 13.19 -1.06 19.49
C LEU A 269 12.81 0.03 18.50
N HIS A 270 13.73 0.39 17.60
CA HIS A 270 13.45 1.38 16.56
C HIS A 270 12.36 0.88 15.61
N ASN A 271 12.44 -0.39 15.20
CA ASN A 271 11.43 -1.01 14.35
C ASN A 271 10.04 -1.03 15.00
N ASP A 272 9.96 -1.36 16.28
CA ASP A 272 8.69 -1.33 17.02
C ASP A 272 8.14 0.09 17.14
N TYR A 273 9.03 1.07 17.34
CA TYR A 273 8.64 2.47 17.34
C TYR A 273 8.09 2.91 15.99
N GLN A 274 8.73 2.55 14.87
CA GLN A 274 8.24 2.87 13.51
C GLN A 274 6.86 2.25 13.25
N PHE A 275 6.66 0.98 13.62
CA PHE A 275 5.35 0.35 13.55
C PHE A 275 4.28 1.19 14.28
N PHE A 276 4.56 1.61 15.51
CA PHE A 276 3.62 2.45 16.27
C PHE A 276 3.51 3.89 15.75
N TYR A 277 4.56 4.41 15.12
CA TYR A 277 4.55 5.72 14.47
C TYR A 277 3.55 5.77 13.32
N TYR A 278 3.55 4.78 12.44
CA TYR A 278 2.65 4.74 11.29
C TYR A 278 1.26 4.23 11.66
N HIS A 279 1.18 3.13 12.42
CA HIS A 279 -0.10 2.52 12.77
C HIS A 279 -0.92 3.38 13.73
N TYR A 280 -0.26 4.09 14.65
CA TYR A 280 -0.89 4.95 15.65
C TYR A 280 -0.38 6.41 15.59
N ARG A 281 -0.35 6.98 14.38
CA ARG A 281 0.20 8.31 14.05
C ARG A 281 -0.31 9.46 14.91
N TYR A 282 -1.55 9.37 15.41
CA TYR A 282 -2.17 10.43 16.20
C TYR A 282 -2.07 10.22 17.72
N LEU A 283 -1.45 9.14 18.19
CA LEU A 283 -1.06 9.04 19.59
C LEU A 283 0.11 9.97 19.88
N THR A 284 0.30 10.30 21.16
CA THR A 284 1.48 11.07 21.55
C THR A 284 2.76 10.31 21.31
N GLU A 285 3.83 11.07 21.08
CA GLU A 285 5.18 10.54 20.95
C GLU A 285 5.59 9.66 22.14
N GLU A 286 5.23 10.08 23.35
CA GLU A 286 5.56 9.32 24.55
C GLU A 286 4.77 8.01 24.63
N SER A 287 3.51 7.97 24.19
CA SER A 287 2.72 6.73 24.13
C SER A 287 3.28 5.74 23.13
N ARG A 288 3.69 6.19 21.94
CA ARG A 288 4.35 5.33 20.95
C ARG A 288 5.64 4.71 21.47
N ARG A 289 6.50 5.51 22.13
CA ARG A 289 7.73 5.02 22.77
C ARG A 289 7.46 3.99 23.85
N ARG A 290 6.40 4.19 24.66
CA ARG A 290 6.00 3.24 25.71
C ARG A 290 5.50 1.91 25.14
N LEU A 291 4.71 1.95 24.07
CA LEU A 291 4.27 0.76 23.36
C LEU A 291 5.47 -0.01 22.77
N ALA A 292 6.37 0.70 22.09
CA ALA A 292 7.60 0.13 21.51
C ALA A 292 8.44 -0.57 22.57
N ALA A 293 8.80 0.17 23.63
CA ALA A 293 9.63 -0.38 24.72
C ALA A 293 8.99 -1.60 25.40
N ALA A 294 7.66 -1.64 25.55
CA ALA A 294 6.98 -2.76 26.17
C ALA A 294 7.01 -4.03 25.32
N LEU A 295 6.87 -3.93 23.99
CA LEU A 295 6.91 -5.08 23.08
C LEU A 295 8.34 -5.54 22.78
N THR A 296 9.29 -4.62 22.68
CA THR A 296 10.70 -4.99 22.49
C THR A 296 11.22 -5.73 23.72
N ALA A 297 10.92 -5.25 24.93
CA ALA A 297 11.31 -5.92 26.16
C ALA A 297 10.74 -7.35 26.23
N GLU A 298 9.48 -7.55 25.86
CA GLU A 298 8.89 -8.90 25.87
C GLU A 298 9.65 -9.88 24.96
N ARG A 299 10.07 -9.43 23.78
CA ARG A 299 10.88 -10.24 22.86
C ARG A 299 12.26 -10.57 23.42
N GLN A 300 12.91 -9.61 24.07
CA GLN A 300 14.23 -9.81 24.68
C GLN A 300 14.20 -10.86 25.80
N TYR A 301 13.07 -11.00 26.50
CA TYR A 301 12.90 -11.97 27.59
C TYR A 301 12.20 -13.26 27.13
N LYS A 302 12.00 -13.49 25.82
CA LYS A 302 11.22 -14.63 25.31
C LYS A 302 11.67 -15.99 25.85
N ASP A 303 12.98 -16.17 26.04
CA ASP A 303 13.58 -17.41 26.55
C ASP A 303 13.73 -17.43 28.08
N SER A 304 13.37 -16.35 28.77
CA SER A 304 13.49 -16.19 30.23
C SER A 304 12.34 -15.31 30.77
N MET A 305 11.11 -15.68 30.41
CA MET A 305 9.91 -14.90 30.73
C MET A 305 9.66 -14.77 32.24
N ASP A 306 10.22 -15.67 33.05
CA ASP A 306 10.20 -15.63 34.51
C ASP A 306 10.92 -14.39 35.09
N LEU A 307 11.88 -13.81 34.36
CA LEU A 307 12.59 -12.59 34.74
C LEU A 307 11.93 -11.30 34.21
N PHE A 308 10.88 -11.43 33.39
CA PHE A 308 10.25 -10.28 32.74
C PHE A 308 9.50 -9.41 33.76
N PRO A 309 9.73 -8.08 33.79
CA PRO A 309 9.11 -7.20 34.79
C PRO A 309 7.65 -6.86 34.42
N TYR A 310 6.75 -7.84 34.54
CA TYR A 310 5.35 -7.76 34.14
C TYR A 310 4.64 -6.51 34.66
N ALA A 311 4.82 -6.18 35.94
CA ALA A 311 4.18 -5.01 36.56
C ALA A 311 4.53 -3.69 35.88
N THR A 312 5.81 -3.49 35.56
CA THR A 312 6.30 -2.30 34.87
C THR A 312 5.67 -2.17 33.48
N HIS A 313 5.59 -3.28 32.74
CA HIS A 313 5.03 -3.27 31.39
C HIS A 313 3.50 -3.17 31.38
N ILE A 314 2.80 -3.76 32.36
CA ILE A 314 1.35 -3.53 32.57
C ILE A 314 1.09 -2.04 32.82
N ALA A 315 1.88 -1.42 33.71
CA ALA A 315 1.74 0.00 34.01
C ALA A 315 2.03 0.88 32.79
N SER A 316 3.01 0.50 31.96
CA SER A 316 3.33 1.17 30.71
C SER A 316 2.15 1.10 29.71
N LEU A 317 1.64 -0.11 29.42
CA LEU A 317 0.55 -0.35 28.47
C LEU A 317 -0.76 0.33 28.90
N MET A 318 -1.18 0.15 30.15
CA MET A 318 -2.39 0.81 30.67
C MET A 318 -2.21 2.33 30.78
N GLY A 319 -0.98 2.78 31.03
CA GLY A 319 -0.63 4.20 31.06
C GLY A 319 -0.77 4.91 29.71
N VAL A 320 -0.66 4.18 28.60
CA VAL A 320 -0.95 4.71 27.26
C VAL A 320 -2.44 5.06 27.16
N ILE A 321 -3.33 4.13 27.49
CA ILE A 321 -4.78 4.37 27.48
C ILE A 321 -5.16 5.55 28.40
N GLU A 322 -4.60 5.57 29.61
CA GLU A 322 -4.82 6.65 30.57
C GLU A 322 -4.45 8.02 29.99
N ARG A 323 -3.26 8.15 29.41
CA ARG A 323 -2.78 9.41 28.84
C ARG A 323 -3.64 9.86 27.67
N GLU A 324 -3.82 8.99 26.70
CA GLU A 324 -4.43 9.36 25.42
C GLU A 324 -5.91 9.71 25.61
N MET A 325 -6.61 8.98 26.49
CA MET A 325 -7.98 9.32 26.88
C MET A 325 -8.05 10.60 27.71
N ASN A 326 -7.07 10.86 28.59
CA ASN A 326 -7.03 12.13 29.33
C ASN A 326 -6.94 13.33 28.40
N GLU A 327 -6.12 13.25 27.35
CA GLU A 327 -6.03 14.32 26.37
C GLU A 327 -7.35 14.55 25.64
N ILE A 328 -8.02 13.47 25.21
CA ILE A 328 -9.33 13.55 24.58
C ILE A 328 -10.34 14.21 25.52
N ILE A 329 -10.46 13.72 26.75
CA ILE A 329 -11.43 14.22 27.74
C ILE A 329 -11.12 15.68 28.09
N SER A 330 -9.85 16.02 28.29
CA SER A 330 -9.46 17.40 28.59
C SER A 330 -9.72 18.36 27.43
N LYS A 331 -9.61 17.90 26.17
CA LYS A 331 -10.02 18.70 25.00
C LYS A 331 -11.53 18.93 24.99
N ILE A 332 -12.34 17.91 25.31
CA ILE A 332 -13.81 18.01 25.37
C ILE A 332 -14.26 18.96 26.49
N GLU A 333 -13.68 18.84 27.68
CA GLU A 333 -14.03 19.70 28.82
C GLU A 333 -13.45 21.12 28.74
N GLY A 334 -12.50 21.37 27.82
CA GLY A 334 -11.75 22.62 27.73
C GLY A 334 -10.84 22.88 28.94
N LYS A 335 -10.49 21.84 29.72
CA LYS A 335 -9.69 21.94 30.95
C LYS A 335 -8.71 20.77 31.08
N THR A 336 -7.44 21.10 31.30
CA THR A 336 -6.40 20.10 31.57
C THR A 336 -6.55 19.56 32.99
N LYS A 337 -6.83 18.26 33.11
CA LYS A 337 -6.93 17.56 34.40
C LYS A 337 -6.35 16.16 34.25
N ALA A 338 -5.38 15.82 35.09
CA ALA A 338 -4.89 14.45 35.18
C ALA A 338 -5.97 13.56 35.84
N ARG A 339 -6.43 12.53 35.13
CA ARG A 339 -7.37 11.52 35.65
C ARG A 339 -6.66 10.17 35.73
N SER A 340 -6.93 9.43 36.79
CA SER A 340 -6.58 8.01 36.85
C SER A 340 -7.48 7.18 35.91
N LEU A 341 -7.06 5.96 35.56
CA LEU A 341 -7.86 5.03 34.74
C LEU A 341 -9.28 4.81 35.25
N SER A 342 -9.49 4.78 36.57
CA SER A 342 -10.82 4.65 37.17
C SER A 342 -11.70 5.87 36.87
N GLN A 343 -11.11 7.06 36.92
CA GLN A 343 -11.79 8.31 36.58
C GLN A 343 -12.03 8.43 35.07
N VAL A 344 -11.13 7.91 34.23
CA VAL A 344 -11.34 7.80 32.77
C VAL A 344 -12.52 6.89 32.47
N ALA A 345 -12.56 5.68 33.05
CA ALA A 345 -13.65 4.74 32.87
C ALA A 345 -14.99 5.30 33.37
N ALA A 346 -15.00 5.96 34.54
CA ALA A 346 -16.19 6.62 35.07
C ALA A 346 -16.68 7.74 34.15
N TYR A 347 -15.77 8.56 33.62
CA TYR A 347 -16.11 9.61 32.65
C TYR A 347 -16.77 9.00 31.41
N MET A 348 -16.12 8.02 30.78
CA MET A 348 -16.62 7.33 29.57
C MET A 348 -18.03 6.76 29.73
N ARG A 349 -18.40 6.28 30.93
CA ARG A 349 -19.78 5.80 31.22
C ARG A 349 -20.77 6.93 31.39
N SER A 350 -20.37 7.99 32.11
CA SER A 350 -21.26 9.11 32.43
C SER A 350 -21.51 10.04 31.25
N GLN A 351 -20.53 10.17 30.36
CA GLN A 351 -20.53 11.03 29.19
C GLN A 351 -19.88 10.28 28.02
N PRO A 352 -20.67 9.51 27.24
CA PRO A 352 -20.18 8.89 26.02
C PRO A 352 -19.61 9.96 25.08
N ILE A 353 -18.40 9.72 24.59
CA ILE A 353 -17.75 10.63 23.65
C ILE A 353 -18.32 10.32 22.26
N ALA A 354 -18.96 11.32 21.65
CA ALA A 354 -19.55 11.18 20.32
C ALA A 354 -18.51 10.65 19.32
N ASP A 355 -18.94 9.76 18.43
CA ASP A 355 -18.14 9.17 17.35
C ASP A 355 -16.90 8.37 17.78
N PHE A 356 -16.68 8.14 19.08
CA PHE A 356 -15.54 7.36 19.57
C PHE A 356 -15.72 5.85 19.39
N ALA A 357 -16.87 5.31 19.83
CA ALA A 357 -17.18 3.88 19.74
C ALA A 357 -18.71 3.64 19.82
N SER A 358 -19.16 2.44 19.44
CA SER A 358 -20.55 2.03 19.65
C SER A 358 -20.86 1.87 21.14
N ALA A 359 -22.14 1.91 21.52
CA ALA A 359 -22.56 1.72 22.92
C ALA A 359 -22.06 0.40 23.51
N VAL A 360 -22.10 -0.68 22.72
CA VAL A 360 -21.60 -2.02 23.11
C VAL A 360 -20.09 -1.97 23.38
N MET A 361 -19.31 -1.40 22.45
CA MET A 361 -17.85 -1.27 22.64
C MET A 361 -17.50 -0.38 23.84
N TYR A 362 -18.30 0.67 24.10
CA TYR A 362 -18.13 1.53 25.28
C TYR A 362 -18.25 0.76 26.59
N GLU A 363 -19.28 -0.08 26.69
CA GLU A 363 -19.51 -0.92 27.86
C GLU A 363 -18.37 -1.95 28.02
N GLU A 364 -17.97 -2.61 26.93
CA GLU A 364 -16.86 -3.56 26.93
C GLU A 364 -15.54 -2.91 27.35
N TYR A 365 -15.18 -1.76 26.79
CA TYR A 365 -13.95 -1.05 27.13
C TYR A 365 -13.94 -0.61 28.59
N THR A 366 -15.03 0.02 29.07
CA THR A 366 -15.06 0.51 30.44
C THR A 366 -15.09 -0.63 31.46
N SER A 367 -15.79 -1.73 31.17
CA SER A 367 -15.80 -2.93 32.02
C SER A 367 -14.42 -3.59 32.05
N THR A 368 -13.75 -3.68 30.90
CA THR A 368 -12.41 -4.26 30.80
C THR A 368 -11.37 -3.38 31.50
N ILE A 369 -11.43 -2.05 31.37
CA ILE A 369 -10.55 -1.14 32.11
C ILE A 369 -10.72 -1.35 33.63
N ASP A 370 -11.95 -1.45 34.11
CA ASP A 370 -12.19 -1.66 35.55
C ASP A 370 -11.74 -3.03 36.04
N ALA A 371 -11.83 -4.07 35.21
CA ALA A 371 -11.32 -5.40 35.54
C ALA A 371 -9.78 -5.44 35.57
N LEU A 372 -9.12 -4.75 34.64
CA LEU A 372 -7.66 -4.82 34.46
C LEU A 372 -6.88 -3.79 35.29
N ARG A 373 -7.51 -2.71 35.76
CA ARG A 373 -6.81 -1.63 36.50
C ARG A 373 -6.15 -2.14 37.79
N SER A 374 -6.67 -3.21 38.40
CA SER A 374 -6.10 -3.81 39.61
C SER A 374 -4.67 -4.32 39.38
N TYR A 375 -4.34 -4.77 38.16
CA TYR A 375 -3.03 -5.29 37.79
C TYR A 375 -1.94 -4.22 37.71
N ARG A 376 -2.31 -2.92 37.65
CA ARG A 376 -1.34 -1.81 37.57
C ARG A 376 -0.65 -1.51 38.90
N ASN A 377 -1.19 -1.96 40.03
CA ASN A 377 -0.72 -1.57 41.35
C ASN A 377 -0.33 -2.82 42.19
N PRO A 378 0.86 -3.41 41.98
CA PRO A 378 1.27 -4.63 42.67
C PRO A 378 1.56 -4.41 44.15
N ALA A 379 1.62 -3.17 44.64
CA ALA A 379 1.84 -2.87 46.06
C ALA A 379 0.76 -3.49 46.98
N SER A 380 -0.37 -3.95 46.44
CA SER A 380 -1.41 -4.71 47.15
C SER A 380 -1.29 -6.23 47.03
N GLN A 381 -0.41 -6.76 46.18
CA GLN A 381 -0.25 -8.19 45.90
C GLN A 381 1.22 -8.61 46.08
N TRP A 382 1.49 -9.34 47.16
CA TRP A 382 2.82 -9.77 47.61
C TRP A 382 3.64 -10.59 46.58
N SER A 383 3.02 -11.03 45.48
CA SER A 383 3.63 -11.86 44.42
C SER A 383 4.05 -11.11 43.16
N GLY A 384 3.85 -9.80 43.07
CA GLY A 384 4.01 -9.08 41.80
C GLY A 384 2.95 -9.48 40.76
N ALA A 385 3.03 -8.91 39.55
CA ALA A 385 2.11 -9.23 38.45
C ALA A 385 2.56 -10.49 37.69
N THR A 386 1.60 -11.27 37.21
CA THR A 386 1.82 -12.55 36.52
C THR A 386 1.82 -12.42 35.00
N ALA A 387 2.36 -13.44 34.31
CA ALA A 387 2.33 -13.55 32.86
C ALA A 387 0.91 -13.51 32.27
N GLU A 388 -0.05 -14.14 32.94
CA GLU A 388 -1.44 -14.20 32.49
C GLU A 388 -2.13 -12.84 32.60
N GLU A 389 -1.86 -12.08 33.67
CA GLU A 389 -2.36 -10.71 33.83
C GLU A 389 -1.77 -9.77 32.77
N TYR A 390 -0.48 -9.87 32.51
CA TYR A 390 0.16 -9.13 31.41
C TYR A 390 -0.45 -9.49 30.05
N LYS A 391 -0.69 -10.77 29.76
CA LYS A 391 -1.31 -11.22 28.51
C LYS A 391 -2.70 -10.63 28.32
N LYS A 392 -3.52 -10.56 29.38
CA LYS A 392 -4.85 -9.93 29.34
C LYS A 392 -4.75 -8.44 29.04
N VAL A 393 -3.85 -7.72 29.72
CA VAL A 393 -3.60 -6.29 29.48
C VAL A 393 -3.11 -6.03 28.06
N LYS A 394 -2.12 -6.80 27.59
CA LYS A 394 -1.62 -6.72 26.23
C LYS A 394 -2.72 -6.99 25.21
N SER A 395 -3.53 -8.03 25.41
CA SER A 395 -4.65 -8.33 24.51
C SER A 395 -5.67 -7.20 24.47
N PHE A 396 -6.00 -6.60 25.61
CA PHE A 396 -6.89 -5.46 25.64
C PHE A 396 -6.30 -4.25 24.90
N VAL A 397 -5.07 -3.84 25.23
CA VAL A 397 -4.46 -2.65 24.63
C VAL A 397 -4.21 -2.84 23.12
N MET A 398 -3.72 -4.01 22.71
CA MET A 398 -3.24 -4.25 21.35
C MET A 398 -4.26 -4.88 20.40
N LYS A 399 -5.30 -5.55 20.92
CA LYS A 399 -6.23 -6.34 20.08
C LYS A 399 -7.70 -5.98 20.22
N SER A 400 -8.09 -5.20 21.24
CA SER A 400 -9.50 -4.82 21.42
C SER A 400 -9.98 -3.75 20.42
N GLY A 401 -9.05 -3.10 19.71
CA GLY A 401 -9.34 -1.95 18.85
C GLY A 401 -9.45 -0.62 19.61
N ILE A 402 -9.21 -0.57 20.92
CA ILE A 402 -9.28 0.68 21.69
C ILE A 402 -8.27 1.74 21.21
N LEU A 403 -7.03 1.34 20.88
CA LEU A 403 -6.02 2.26 20.33
C LEU A 403 -6.40 2.78 18.94
N ASP A 404 -7.03 1.93 18.11
CA ASP A 404 -7.54 2.34 16.80
C ASP A 404 -8.61 3.42 16.95
N ARG A 405 -9.54 3.25 17.91
CA ARG A 405 -10.59 4.25 18.19
C ARG A 405 -10.03 5.56 18.71
N ILE A 406 -9.05 5.51 19.61
CA ILE A 406 -8.34 6.70 20.10
C ILE A 406 -7.68 7.45 18.93
N THR A 407 -6.96 6.71 18.09
CA THR A 407 -6.23 7.27 16.94
C THR A 407 -7.20 7.88 15.92
N ALA A 408 -8.27 7.16 15.55
CA ALA A 408 -9.30 7.63 14.63
C ALA A 408 -10.02 8.87 15.14
N TYR A 409 -10.37 8.89 16.44
CA TYR A 409 -11.02 10.04 17.08
C TYR A 409 -10.12 11.28 17.06
N LYS A 410 -8.85 11.12 17.42
CA LYS A 410 -7.89 12.23 17.38
C LYS A 410 -7.70 12.78 15.97
N LYS A 411 -7.61 11.91 14.95
CA LYS A 411 -7.54 12.32 13.54
C LYS A 411 -8.72 13.21 13.15
N SER A 412 -9.95 12.79 13.42
CA SER A 412 -11.16 13.53 13.02
C SER A 412 -11.31 14.87 13.76
N HIS A 413 -10.66 15.03 14.92
CA HIS A 413 -10.74 16.22 15.76
C HIS A 413 -9.46 17.05 15.80
N LEU A 414 -8.48 16.81 14.91
CA LEU A 414 -7.30 17.66 14.72
C LEU A 414 -7.54 18.82 13.76
N SER A 415 -8.61 18.75 12.94
CA SER A 415 -8.98 19.75 11.94
C SER A 415 -10.01 20.79 12.42
N ARG A 416 -10.30 20.81 13.71
CA ARG A 416 -11.17 21.78 14.41
C ARG A 416 -10.44 22.31 15.63
#